data_AF-A0A1D6ETN2-F1
#
_entry.id   AF-A0A1D6ETN2-F1
#
_cell.length_a   1.000
_cell.length_b   1.000
_cell.length_c   1.000
_cell.angle_alpha   90.00
_cell.angle_beta   90.00
_cell.angle_gamma   90.00
#
_symmetry.space_group_name_H-M   'P 1'
#
loop_
_entity.id
_entity.type
_entity.pdbx_description
1 polymer ?
#
loop_
_entity_poly.entity_id
_entity_poly.type
_entity_poly.pdbx_seq_one_letter_code
_entity_poly.pdbx_strand_id
1 'polypeptide(L)'
;MRLKEGSHINRSLLTLGKVIRQLSKGRNGHIPYRDSKLTRILQSSLGGNARTAIICTMSPAHCHIEQSRNTLLFANCAKNVVTDAKVNVVMSDKVLVKHLQREIARLENELKFHGSAYTSNHADALREKDELIKQLEEQLKELMGQKETVQSQLDNFRRVAIDENFDDHAIRQWVSILLLLHFIIKPYNDLLNDILIGFLLTGMCLKMLFLLLILTMLFMENKMV
;
A
#
# COMPACT_ATOMS: atom_id res chain seq x y z
N MET A 1 -36.87 45.31 14.62
CA MET A 1 -35.40 45.46 14.50
C MET A 1 -34.63 44.57 15.49
N ARG A 2 -34.91 43.25 15.55
CA ARG A 2 -34.28 42.32 16.53
C ARG A 2 -33.74 41.01 15.93
N LEU A 3 -34.06 40.74 14.66
CA LEU A 3 -33.69 39.49 13.96
C LEU A 3 -32.24 39.50 13.44
N LYS A 4 -31.68 40.66 13.09
CA LYS A 4 -30.28 40.76 12.61
C LYS A 4 -29.24 40.68 13.74
N GLU A 5 -29.52 41.20 14.93
CA GLU A 5 -28.63 41.07 16.10
C GLU A 5 -28.64 39.65 16.69
N GLY A 6 -29.80 38.98 16.73
CA GLY A 6 -29.89 37.59 17.19
C GLY A 6 -29.11 36.59 16.33
N SER A 7 -28.88 36.91 15.05
CA SER A 7 -28.08 36.09 14.12
C SER A 7 -26.57 36.14 14.42
N HIS A 8 -26.04 37.30 14.84
CA HIS A 8 -24.62 37.47 15.13
C HIS A 8 -24.21 37.01 16.53
N ILE A 9 -25.06 37.18 17.55
CA ILE A 9 -24.77 36.75 18.94
C ILE A 9 -24.65 35.21 19.02
N ASN A 10 -25.50 34.50 18.29
CA ASN A 10 -25.55 33.03 18.36
C ASN A 10 -24.52 32.34 17.46
N ARG A 11 -23.75 33.07 16.64
CA ARG A 11 -22.77 32.47 15.74
C ARG A 11 -21.65 31.76 16.50
N SER A 12 -21.14 32.36 17.58
CA SER A 12 -20.09 31.75 18.42
C SER A 12 -20.58 30.50 19.14
N LEU A 13 -21.78 30.54 19.72
CA LEU A 13 -22.39 29.39 20.41
C LEU A 13 -22.78 28.26 19.44
N LEU A 14 -23.28 28.60 18.26
CA LEU A 14 -23.56 27.62 17.21
C LEU A 14 -22.27 26.94 16.74
N THR A 15 -21.20 27.70 16.51
CA THR A 15 -19.89 27.14 16.17
C THR A 15 -19.34 26.26 17.29
N LEU A 16 -19.49 26.69 18.56
CA LEU A 16 -19.10 25.88 19.72
C LEU A 16 -19.83 24.54 19.74
N GLY A 17 -21.15 24.54 19.52
CA GLY A 17 -21.95 23.31 19.41
C GLY A 17 -21.47 22.39 18.30
N LYS A 18 -21.12 22.93 17.12
CA LYS A 18 -20.56 22.17 16.00
C LYS A 18 -19.21 21.54 16.36
N VAL A 19 -18.29 22.32 16.96
CA VAL A 19 -16.96 21.86 17.38
C VAL A 19 -17.08 20.72 18.40
N ILE A 20 -17.91 20.89 19.44
CA ILE A 20 -18.14 19.85 20.46
C ILE A 20 -18.70 18.56 19.83
N ARG A 21 -19.70 18.67 18.96
CA ARG A 21 -20.32 17.50 18.31
C ARG A 21 -19.36 16.76 17.38
N GLN A 22 -18.43 17.46 16.73
CA GLN A 22 -17.39 16.80 15.93
C GLN A 22 -16.38 16.11 16.85
N LEU A 23 -15.88 16.81 17.87
CA LEU A 23 -14.93 16.25 18.84
C LEU A 23 -15.48 15.01 19.55
N SER A 24 -16.77 15.00 19.89
CA SER A 24 -17.42 13.88 20.58
C SER A 24 -17.46 12.59 19.76
N LYS A 25 -17.28 12.69 18.43
CA LYS A 25 -17.24 11.53 17.51
C LYS A 25 -15.82 11.05 17.23
N GLY A 26 -14.81 11.66 17.86
CA GLY A 26 -13.40 11.46 17.53
C GLY A 26 -12.88 12.52 16.57
N ARG A 27 -11.54 12.67 16.52
CA ARG A 27 -10.84 13.68 15.70
C ARG A 27 -10.72 13.28 14.23
N ASN A 28 -11.84 12.92 13.63
CA ASN A 28 -11.87 12.46 12.24
C ASN A 28 -12.19 13.66 11.33
N GLY A 29 -11.15 14.36 10.89
CA GLY A 29 -11.24 15.46 9.94
C GLY A 29 -11.07 16.86 10.54
N HIS A 30 -11.41 17.88 9.75
CA HIS A 30 -11.24 19.28 10.12
C HIS A 30 -12.25 19.72 11.18
N ILE A 31 -11.75 20.28 12.29
CA ILE A 31 -12.57 20.86 13.35
C ILE A 31 -12.57 22.39 13.19
N PRO A 32 -13.73 23.05 13.02
CA PRO A 32 -13.84 24.44 12.62
C PRO A 32 -13.67 25.40 13.81
N TYR A 33 -12.58 25.26 14.58
CA TYR A 33 -12.24 26.20 15.64
C TYR A 33 -12.13 27.63 15.12
N ARG A 34 -11.74 27.79 13.85
CA ARG A 34 -11.51 29.09 13.22
C ARG A 34 -12.80 29.83 12.86
N ASP A 35 -13.95 29.19 12.86
CA ASP A 35 -15.20 29.83 12.42
C ASP A 35 -15.67 30.92 13.39
N SER A 36 -15.26 30.88 14.66
CA SER A 36 -15.56 31.92 15.65
C SER A 36 -14.35 32.28 16.51
N LYS A 37 -14.27 33.53 16.99
CA LYS A 37 -13.20 33.95 17.92
C LYS A 37 -13.22 33.15 19.22
N LEU A 38 -14.42 32.85 19.75
CA LEU A 38 -14.60 32.08 20.97
C LEU A 38 -13.97 30.68 20.86
N THR A 39 -14.29 29.95 19.79
CA THR A 39 -13.77 28.60 19.57
C THR A 39 -12.26 28.58 19.29
N ARG A 40 -11.68 29.66 18.75
CA ARG A 40 -10.22 29.79 18.62
C ARG A 40 -9.55 29.90 20.00
N ILE A 41 -10.08 30.74 20.87
CA ILE A 41 -9.57 30.92 22.23
C ILE A 41 -9.68 29.60 23.01
N LEU A 42 -10.82 28.91 22.88
CA LEU A 42 -11.10 27.66 23.60
C LEU A 42 -10.48 26.42 22.96
N GLN A 43 -9.72 26.54 21.86
CA GLN A 43 -9.19 25.38 21.14
C GLN A 43 -8.33 24.47 22.05
N SER A 44 -7.48 25.06 22.90
CA SER A 44 -6.67 24.29 23.86
C SER A 44 -7.54 23.60 24.90
N SER A 45 -8.64 24.23 25.33
CA SER A 45 -9.56 23.67 26.32
C SER A 45 -10.40 22.52 25.77
N LEU A 46 -10.91 22.64 24.55
CA LEU A 46 -11.89 21.69 24.02
C LEU A 46 -11.27 20.41 23.47
N GLY A 47 -10.00 20.41 23.08
CA GLY A 47 -9.33 19.17 22.69
C GLY A 47 -7.81 19.20 22.87
N GLY A 48 -7.23 20.35 23.18
CA GLY A 48 -5.79 20.45 23.36
C GLY A 48 -5.34 19.99 24.73
N ASN A 49 -4.27 20.65 25.19
CA ASN A 49 -3.68 20.42 26.49
C ASN A 49 -4.41 21.25 27.56
N ALA A 50 -5.48 20.67 28.11
CA ALA A 50 -6.21 21.24 29.24
C ALA A 50 -7.08 20.18 29.93
N ARG A 51 -7.32 20.35 31.23
CA ARG A 51 -8.40 19.66 31.95
C ARG A 51 -9.63 20.56 31.92
N THR A 52 -10.67 20.14 31.22
CA THR A 52 -11.83 21.00 30.95
C THR A 52 -13.09 20.43 31.60
N ALA A 53 -13.80 21.29 32.33
CA ALA A 53 -15.13 21.03 32.85
C ALA A 53 -16.11 22.04 32.23
N ILE A 54 -17.30 21.57 31.88
CA ILE A 54 -18.37 22.42 31.33
C ILE A 54 -19.57 22.33 32.28
N ILE A 55 -20.00 23.48 32.79
CA ILE A 55 -21.17 23.58 33.66
C ILE A 55 -22.36 24.01 32.80
N CYS A 56 -23.37 23.15 32.74
CA CYS A 56 -24.60 23.42 32.01
C CYS A 56 -25.68 23.89 32.98
N THR A 57 -26.12 25.14 32.84
CA THR A 57 -27.17 25.73 33.66
C THR A 57 -28.52 25.65 32.95
N MET A 58 -29.56 25.21 33.65
CA MET A 58 -30.89 25.00 33.08
C MET A 58 -31.97 25.50 34.05
N SER A 59 -33.13 25.86 33.51
CA SER A 59 -34.29 26.24 34.31
C SER A 59 -35.27 25.06 34.41
N PRO A 60 -35.81 24.76 35.60
CA PRO A 60 -36.82 23.72 35.75
C PRO A 60 -38.22 24.13 35.25
N ALA A 61 -38.41 25.39 34.81
CA ALA A 61 -39.71 25.88 34.38
C ALA A 61 -40.19 25.20 33.08
N HIS A 62 -41.48 24.87 33.01
CA HIS A 62 -42.08 24.19 31.86
C HIS A 62 -41.90 24.98 30.54
N CYS A 63 -41.93 26.31 30.60
CA CYS A 63 -41.71 27.19 29.44
C CYS A 63 -40.29 27.10 28.84
N HIS A 64 -39.34 26.46 29.54
CA HIS A 64 -37.95 26.30 29.12
C HIS A 64 -37.54 24.84 28.85
N ILE A 65 -38.51 23.92 28.73
CA ILE A 65 -38.23 22.50 28.49
C ILE A 65 -37.38 22.29 27.23
N GLU A 66 -37.71 22.94 26.11
CA GLU A 66 -36.99 22.74 24.85
C GLU A 66 -35.52 23.21 24.93
N GLN A 67 -35.28 24.32 25.61
CA GLN A 67 -33.97 24.93 25.79
C GLN A 67 -33.12 24.11 26.76
N SER A 68 -33.75 23.60 27.83
CA SER A 68 -33.12 22.68 28.78
C SER A 68 -32.77 21.36 28.10
N ARG A 69 -33.66 20.82 27.27
CA ARG A 69 -33.40 19.64 26.44
C ARG A 69 -32.21 19.85 25.50
N ASN A 70 -32.15 20.97 24.80
CA ASN A 70 -31.02 21.32 23.93
C ASN A 70 -29.70 21.42 24.72
N THR A 71 -29.75 21.98 25.92
CA THR A 71 -28.60 22.06 26.83
C THR A 71 -28.12 20.68 27.27
N LEU A 72 -29.03 19.76 27.62
CA LEU A 72 -28.70 18.37 27.96
C LEU A 72 -28.08 17.62 26.77
N LEU A 73 -28.62 17.80 25.56
CA LEU A 73 -28.05 17.19 24.36
C LEU A 73 -26.63 17.69 24.09
N PHE A 74 -26.38 18.97 24.28
CA PHE A 74 -25.03 19.54 24.21
C PHE A 74 -24.11 18.93 25.27
N ALA A 75 -24.57 18.84 26.53
CA ALA A 75 -23.80 18.25 27.63
C ALA A 75 -23.43 16.79 27.35
N ASN A 76 -24.37 16.01 26.80
CA ASN A 76 -24.14 14.62 26.43
C ASN A 76 -23.05 14.48 25.36
N CYS A 77 -23.02 15.36 24.36
CA CYS A 77 -21.91 15.40 23.40
C CYS A 77 -20.60 15.83 24.07
N ALA A 78 -20.64 16.90 24.87
CA ALA A 78 -19.47 17.46 25.53
C ALA A 78 -18.77 16.46 26.46
N LYS A 79 -19.53 15.61 27.16
CA LYS A 79 -18.99 14.54 28.02
C LYS A 79 -18.04 13.58 27.28
N ASN A 80 -18.27 13.35 26.00
CA ASN A 80 -17.49 12.39 25.20
C ASN A 80 -16.27 13.04 24.51
N VAL A 81 -16.03 14.33 24.74
CA VAL A 81 -14.88 15.02 24.18
C VAL A 81 -13.62 14.66 24.97
N VAL A 82 -12.61 14.14 24.26
CA VAL A 82 -11.33 13.73 24.86
C VAL A 82 -10.30 14.84 24.72
N THR A 83 -9.64 15.17 25.83
CA THR A 83 -8.54 16.14 25.94
C THR A 83 -7.23 15.43 26.30
N ASP A 84 -6.09 15.93 25.82
CA ASP A 84 -4.75 15.38 26.11
C ASP A 84 -3.99 16.31 27.06
N ALA A 85 -4.37 16.28 28.34
CA ALA A 85 -3.81 17.16 29.36
C ALA A 85 -2.42 16.69 29.84
N LYS A 86 -1.42 17.54 29.71
CA LYS A 86 -0.02 17.34 30.09
C LYS A 86 0.48 18.52 30.93
N VAL A 87 1.33 18.23 31.91
CA VAL A 87 1.95 19.27 32.75
C VAL A 87 2.91 20.09 31.89
N ASN A 88 2.63 21.40 31.78
CA ASN A 88 3.50 22.33 31.07
C ASN A 88 4.71 22.66 31.95
N VAL A 89 5.80 21.92 31.79
CA VAL A 89 7.07 22.24 32.47
C VAL A 89 7.77 23.32 31.66
N VAL A 90 7.71 24.56 32.13
CA VAL A 90 8.53 25.66 31.60
C VAL A 90 9.87 25.60 32.31
N MET A 91 10.86 24.93 31.71
CA MET A 91 12.24 25.07 32.17
C MET A 91 12.72 26.47 31.77
N SER A 92 13.26 27.24 32.72
CA SER A 92 13.93 28.50 32.37
C SER A 92 15.04 28.24 31.35
N ASP A 93 15.30 29.17 30.43
CA ASP A 93 16.32 28.99 29.39
C ASP A 93 17.69 28.60 29.97
N LYS A 94 18.05 29.12 31.15
CA LYS A 94 19.28 28.74 31.87
C LYS A 94 19.29 27.28 32.30
N VAL A 95 18.16 26.73 32.73
CA VAL A 95 18.02 25.32 33.13
C VAL A 95 18.00 24.43 31.89
N LEU A 96 17.34 24.84 30.82
CA LEU A 96 17.32 24.13 29.55
C LEU A 96 18.71 24.06 28.92
N VAL A 97 19.43 25.19 28.85
CA VAL A 97 20.82 25.23 28.35
C VAL A 97 21.72 24.33 29.20
N LYS A 98 21.63 24.38 30.53
CA LYS A 98 22.40 23.48 31.40
C LYS A 98 22.03 22.00 31.24
N HIS A 99 20.78 21.70 30.93
CA HIS A 99 20.35 20.32 30.64
C HIS A 99 20.92 19.86 29.31
N LEU A 100 20.78 20.67 28.25
CA LEU A 100 21.29 20.35 26.92
C LEU A 100 22.81 20.20 26.93
N GLN A 101 23.53 21.08 27.64
CA GLN A 101 24.99 20.96 27.82
C GLN A 101 25.39 19.66 28.53
N ARG A 102 24.64 19.24 29.55
CA ARG A 102 24.87 17.95 30.21
C ARG A 102 24.63 16.78 29.27
N GLU A 103 23.58 16.87 28.44
CA GLU A 103 23.25 15.79 27.52
C GLU A 103 24.25 15.69 26.37
N ILE A 104 24.76 16.83 25.86
CA ILE A 104 25.88 16.86 24.91
C ILE A 104 27.11 16.19 25.54
N ALA A 105 27.49 16.58 26.76
CA ALA A 105 28.65 15.99 27.44
C ALA A 105 28.48 14.48 27.70
N ARG A 106 27.25 14.02 27.98
CA ARG A 106 26.96 12.59 28.16
C ARG A 106 27.14 11.83 26.84
N LEU A 107 26.54 12.33 25.76
CA LEU A 107 26.64 11.72 24.44
C LEU A 107 28.08 11.72 23.90
N GLU A 108 28.82 12.80 24.11
CA GLU A 108 30.26 12.87 23.76
C GLU A 108 31.08 11.84 24.54
N ASN A 109 30.77 11.62 25.82
CA ASN A 109 31.42 10.59 26.63
C ASN A 109 31.03 9.17 26.21
N GLU A 110 29.76 8.91 25.87
CA GLU A 110 29.33 7.63 25.31
C GLU A 110 30.06 7.35 23.98
N LEU A 111 30.20 8.35 23.11
CA LEU A 111 30.96 8.24 21.86
C LEU A 111 32.45 8.01 22.10
N LYS A 112 33.07 8.70 23.06
CA LYS A 112 34.49 8.47 23.41
C LYS A 112 34.73 7.09 24.02
N PHE A 113 33.84 6.64 24.90
CA PHE A 113 33.94 5.34 25.56
C PHE A 113 33.75 4.20 24.56
N HIS A 114 32.81 4.32 23.62
CA HIS A 114 32.71 3.40 22.50
C HIS A 114 33.89 3.53 21.52
N GLY A 115 34.40 4.74 21.28
CA GLY A 115 35.51 5.01 20.36
C GLY A 115 36.83 4.36 20.77
N SER A 116 37.14 4.24 22.07
CA SER A 116 38.38 3.62 22.53
C SER A 116 38.37 2.08 22.55
N ALA A 117 37.19 1.44 22.65
CA ALA A 117 37.06 -0.02 22.56
C ALA A 117 36.84 -0.51 21.12
N TYR A 118 36.30 0.34 20.24
CA TYR A 118 36.05 0.00 18.83
C TYR A 118 37.31 0.05 17.94
N THR A 119 38.29 0.90 18.22
CA THR A 119 39.41 1.13 17.29
C THR A 119 40.33 -0.08 17.11
N SER A 120 40.51 -0.90 18.15
CA SER A 120 41.31 -2.14 18.05
C SER A 120 40.56 -3.24 17.26
N ASN A 121 39.27 -3.44 17.53
CA ASN A 121 38.48 -4.50 16.88
C ASN A 121 38.04 -4.13 15.45
N HIS A 122 37.88 -2.84 15.16
CA HIS A 122 37.41 -2.38 13.85
C HIS A 122 38.53 -2.36 12.80
N ALA A 123 39.79 -2.15 13.19
CA ALA A 123 40.92 -2.22 12.27
C ALA A 123 41.12 -3.65 11.73
N ASP A 124 41.03 -4.66 12.60
CA ASP A 124 41.12 -6.06 12.20
C ASP A 124 39.87 -6.50 11.40
N ALA A 125 38.67 -6.06 11.80
CA ALA A 125 37.44 -6.33 11.06
C ALA A 125 37.37 -5.62 9.69
N LEU A 126 38.04 -4.48 9.51
CA LEU A 126 38.19 -3.83 8.20
C LEU A 126 39.09 -4.68 7.29
N ARG A 127 40.22 -5.17 7.82
CA ARG A 127 41.15 -6.01 7.05
C ARG A 127 40.50 -7.32 6.61
N GLU A 128 39.75 -7.98 7.48
CA GLU A 128 39.00 -9.19 7.13
C GLU A 128 37.96 -8.94 6.03
N LYS A 129 37.27 -7.79 6.09
CA LYS A 129 36.32 -7.39 5.04
C LYS A 129 37.00 -7.05 3.73
N ASP A 130 38.14 -6.38 3.74
CA ASP A 130 38.92 -6.07 2.54
C ASP A 130 39.45 -7.35 1.87
N GLU A 131 39.87 -8.34 2.66
CA GLU A 131 40.24 -9.67 2.17
C GLU A 131 39.06 -10.42 1.55
N LEU A 132 37.87 -10.35 2.18
CA LEU A 132 36.66 -10.97 1.65
C LEU A 132 36.19 -10.29 0.35
N ILE A 133 36.27 -8.96 0.26
CA ILE A 133 35.95 -8.21 -0.96
C ILE A 133 36.84 -8.68 -2.11
N LYS A 134 38.14 -8.82 -1.86
CA LYS A 134 39.09 -9.32 -2.86
C LYS A 134 38.78 -10.74 -3.32
N GLN A 135 38.38 -11.63 -2.41
CA GLN A 135 37.96 -13.00 -2.76
C GLN A 135 36.69 -13.01 -3.62
N LEU A 136 35.71 -12.18 -3.29
CA LEU A 136 34.47 -12.06 -4.06
C LEU A 136 34.71 -11.50 -5.47
N GLU A 137 35.62 -10.54 -5.61
CA GLU A 137 36.03 -10.00 -6.92
C GLU A 137 36.68 -11.08 -7.80
N GLU A 138 37.54 -11.92 -7.23
CA GLU A 138 38.16 -13.06 -7.93
C GLU A 138 37.10 -14.06 -8.41
N GLN A 139 36.14 -14.40 -7.54
CA GLN A 139 35.03 -15.29 -7.90
C GLN A 139 34.14 -14.71 -9.00
N LEU A 140 33.83 -13.41 -8.96
CA LEU A 140 33.07 -12.74 -10.01
C LEU A 140 33.80 -12.81 -11.35
N LYS A 141 35.11 -12.63 -11.36
CA LYS A 141 35.93 -12.71 -12.57
C LYS A 141 35.91 -14.11 -13.17
N GLU A 142 36.03 -15.14 -12.35
CA GLU A 142 35.96 -16.54 -12.80
C GLU A 142 34.57 -16.87 -13.38
N LEU A 143 33.50 -16.48 -12.68
CA LEU A 143 32.12 -16.75 -13.07
C LEU A 143 31.77 -16.02 -14.38
N MET A 144 32.29 -14.81 -14.59
CA MET A 144 32.19 -14.11 -15.87
C MET A 144 32.90 -14.85 -17.01
N GLY A 145 34.10 -15.40 -16.78
CA GLY A 145 34.81 -16.20 -17.79
C GLY A 145 34.06 -17.49 -18.19
N GLN A 146 33.42 -18.15 -17.21
CA GLN A 146 32.54 -19.28 -17.48
C GLN A 146 31.34 -18.88 -18.33
N LYS A 147 30.69 -17.75 -17.99
CA LYS A 147 29.57 -17.21 -18.76
C LYS A 147 29.97 -16.92 -20.21
N GLU A 148 31.13 -16.31 -20.45
CA GLU A 148 31.63 -16.04 -21.80
C GLU A 148 31.90 -17.32 -22.60
N THR A 149 32.43 -18.35 -21.94
CA THR A 149 32.67 -19.66 -22.57
C THR A 149 31.36 -20.33 -23.00
N VAL A 150 30.38 -20.38 -22.10
CA VAL A 150 29.05 -20.95 -22.39
C VAL A 150 28.33 -20.13 -23.46
N GLN A 151 28.46 -18.80 -23.42
CA GLN A 151 27.87 -17.92 -24.43
C GLN A 151 28.48 -18.18 -25.82
N SER A 152 29.80 -18.33 -25.90
CA SER A 152 30.49 -18.68 -27.16
C SER A 152 30.09 -20.05 -27.68
N GLN A 153 29.92 -21.04 -26.80
CA GLN A 153 29.40 -22.36 -27.17
C GLN A 153 27.97 -22.26 -27.74
N LEU A 154 27.08 -21.49 -27.09
CA LEU A 154 25.71 -21.26 -27.56
C LEU A 154 25.68 -20.60 -28.95
N ASP A 155 26.54 -19.59 -29.16
CA ASP A 155 26.65 -18.90 -30.45
C ASP A 155 27.21 -19.82 -31.55
N ASN A 156 28.13 -20.72 -31.22
CA ASN A 156 28.62 -21.74 -32.15
C ASN A 156 27.53 -22.76 -32.50
N PHE A 157 26.79 -23.28 -31.52
CA PHE A 157 25.65 -24.18 -31.76
C PHE A 157 24.58 -23.50 -32.62
N ARG A 158 24.30 -22.22 -32.37
CA ARG A 158 23.34 -21.44 -33.15
C ARG A 158 23.80 -21.26 -34.60
N ARG A 159 25.10 -21.10 -34.86
CA ARG A 159 25.65 -21.01 -36.22
C ARG A 159 25.55 -22.35 -36.97
N VAL A 160 25.84 -23.47 -36.30
CA VAL A 160 25.72 -24.82 -36.88
C VAL A 160 24.25 -25.15 -37.21
N ALA A 161 23.30 -24.75 -36.36
CA ALA A 161 21.88 -24.98 -36.58
C ALA A 161 21.26 -24.20 -37.76
N ILE A 162 21.98 -23.22 -38.33
CA ILE A 162 21.51 -22.44 -39.49
C ILE A 162 21.99 -23.06 -40.83
N ASP A 163 22.93 -24.01 -40.80
CA ASP A 163 23.53 -24.58 -42.02
C ASP A 163 22.91 -25.92 -42.48
N GLU A 164 21.93 -26.47 -41.72
CA GLU A 164 21.11 -27.60 -42.20
C GLU A 164 19.88 -27.09 -42.97
N ASN A 165 20.11 -26.86 -44.25
CA ASN A 165 19.13 -26.56 -45.29
C ASN A 165 18.06 -27.67 -45.39
N PHE A 166 16.80 -27.40 -44.99
CA PHE A 166 15.66 -28.31 -45.21
C PHE A 166 14.83 -27.80 -46.41
N ASP A 167 14.81 -28.58 -47.49
CA ASP A 167 14.38 -28.18 -48.84
C ASP A 167 12.97 -27.56 -48.93
N ASP A 168 12.90 -26.33 -49.48
CA ASP A 168 11.67 -25.55 -49.79
C ASP A 168 10.66 -26.32 -50.66
N HIS A 169 11.09 -27.38 -51.35
CA HIS A 169 10.22 -28.22 -52.16
C HIS A 169 9.25 -29.07 -51.32
N ALA A 170 9.71 -29.62 -50.19
CA ALA A 170 8.90 -30.44 -49.31
C ALA A 170 7.78 -29.61 -48.66
N ILE A 171 8.09 -28.37 -48.27
CA ILE A 171 7.13 -27.44 -47.66
C ILE A 171 6.00 -27.11 -48.65
N ARG A 172 6.34 -26.84 -49.92
CA ARG A 172 5.32 -26.58 -50.96
C ARG A 172 4.42 -27.78 -51.22
N GLN A 173 4.97 -28.99 -51.17
CA GLN A 173 4.20 -30.22 -51.37
C GLN A 173 3.25 -30.47 -50.19
N TRP A 174 3.70 -30.26 -48.95
CA TRP A 174 2.86 -30.35 -47.75
C TRP A 174 1.74 -29.31 -47.72
N VAL A 175 2.01 -28.06 -48.09
CA VAL A 175 0.99 -27.01 -48.17
C VAL A 175 -0.08 -27.34 -49.23
N SER A 176 0.33 -27.92 -50.36
CA SER A 176 -0.60 -28.34 -51.41
C SER A 176 -1.50 -29.51 -50.99
N ILE A 177 -0.92 -30.50 -50.28
CA ILE A 177 -1.67 -31.63 -49.69
C ILE A 177 -2.66 -31.15 -48.62
N LEU A 178 -2.27 -30.19 -47.79
CA LEU A 178 -3.14 -29.62 -46.75
C LEU A 178 -4.35 -28.88 -47.35
N LEU A 179 -4.15 -28.15 -48.44
CA LEU A 179 -5.23 -27.46 -49.16
C LEU A 179 -6.20 -28.43 -49.85
N LEU A 180 -5.69 -29.55 -50.38
CA LEU A 180 -6.50 -30.62 -50.96
C LEU A 180 -7.33 -31.35 -49.90
N LEU A 181 -6.76 -31.66 -48.72
CA LEU A 181 -7.52 -32.21 -47.60
C LEU A 181 -8.62 -31.25 -47.14
N HIS A 182 -8.34 -29.95 -47.05
CA HIS A 182 -9.32 -28.95 -46.66
C HIS A 182 -10.49 -28.84 -47.65
N PHE A 183 -10.24 -29.05 -48.95
CA PHE A 183 -11.30 -29.06 -49.98
C PHE A 183 -12.16 -30.33 -49.93
N ILE A 184 -11.56 -31.49 -49.63
CA ILE A 184 -12.24 -32.78 -49.54
C ILE A 184 -13.07 -32.92 -48.24
N ILE A 185 -12.60 -32.34 -47.14
CA ILE A 185 -13.27 -32.45 -45.82
C ILE A 185 -14.41 -31.41 -45.66
N LYS A 186 -14.46 -30.38 -46.51
CA LYS A 186 -15.49 -29.33 -46.44
C LYS A 186 -16.95 -29.82 -46.43
N PRO A 187 -17.37 -30.86 -47.17
CA PRO A 187 -18.75 -31.37 -47.15
C PRO A 187 -19.08 -32.22 -45.90
N TYR A 188 -18.09 -32.62 -45.11
CA TYR A 188 -18.29 -33.31 -43.83
C TYR A 188 -18.37 -32.35 -42.63
N ASN A 189 -18.00 -31.09 -42.82
CA ASN A 189 -17.90 -30.10 -41.74
C ASN A 189 -19.21 -29.36 -41.45
N ASP A 190 -20.17 -29.38 -42.38
CA ASP A 190 -21.49 -28.77 -42.15
C ASP A 190 -22.31 -29.57 -41.12
N LEU A 191 -22.14 -30.91 -41.09
CA LEU A 191 -22.78 -31.77 -40.08
C LEU A 191 -22.10 -31.68 -38.69
N LEU A 192 -20.83 -31.27 -38.66
CA LEU A 192 -20.05 -31.09 -37.43
C LEU A 192 -20.27 -29.71 -36.80
N ASN A 193 -20.54 -28.68 -37.60
CA ASN A 193 -20.89 -27.34 -37.11
C ASN A 193 -22.24 -27.31 -36.38
N ASP A 194 -23.23 -28.10 -36.80
CA ASP A 194 -24.51 -28.22 -36.08
C ASP A 194 -24.35 -28.89 -34.71
N ILE A 195 -23.39 -29.80 -34.56
CA ILE A 195 -23.05 -30.44 -33.28
C ILE A 195 -22.21 -29.50 -32.39
N LEU A 196 -21.34 -28.67 -33.00
CA LEU A 196 -20.45 -27.75 -32.28
C LEU A 196 -21.20 -26.50 -31.74
N ILE A 197 -22.24 -26.02 -32.44
CA ILE A 197 -23.08 -24.91 -31.98
C ILE A 197 -23.87 -25.29 -30.71
N GLY A 198 -24.24 -26.56 -30.55
CA GLY A 198 -24.86 -27.08 -29.33
C GLY A 198 -23.93 -27.07 -28.11
N PHE A 199 -22.62 -27.19 -28.30
CA PHE A 199 -21.62 -27.19 -27.23
C PHE A 199 -21.10 -25.80 -26.83
N LEU A 200 -21.37 -24.77 -27.63
CA LEU A 200 -20.94 -23.38 -27.37
C LEU A 200 -21.86 -22.62 -26.39
N LEU A 201 -23.01 -23.17 -26.01
CA LEU A 201 -23.97 -22.53 -25.08
C LEU A 201 -23.75 -22.83 -23.59
N THR A 202 -22.79 -23.68 -23.21
CA THR A 202 -22.51 -24.03 -21.79
C THR A 202 -21.11 -23.66 -21.30
N GLY A 203 -20.43 -22.70 -21.95
CA GLY A 203 -19.32 -21.94 -21.32
C GLY A 203 -18.17 -22.76 -20.74
N MET A 204 -17.66 -23.76 -21.46
CA MET A 204 -16.46 -24.51 -21.07
C MET A 204 -15.21 -24.00 -21.80
N CYS A 205 -14.13 -23.80 -21.04
CA CYS A 205 -12.89 -23.17 -21.48
C CYS A 205 -12.21 -23.95 -22.64
N LEU A 206 -11.80 -23.23 -23.70
CA LEU A 206 -11.21 -23.76 -24.95
C LEU A 206 -9.97 -24.67 -24.75
N LYS A 207 -9.32 -24.61 -23.58
CA LYS A 207 -8.20 -25.50 -23.20
C LYS A 207 -8.64 -26.95 -22.92
N MET A 208 -9.91 -27.19 -22.61
CA MET A 208 -10.41 -28.55 -22.36
C MET A 208 -10.85 -29.26 -23.65
N LEU A 209 -11.28 -28.51 -24.66
CA LEU A 209 -11.63 -29.07 -25.98
C LEU A 209 -10.39 -29.58 -26.73
N PHE A 210 -9.26 -28.90 -26.58
CA PHE A 210 -7.99 -29.31 -27.21
C PHE A 210 -7.41 -30.58 -26.57
N LEU A 211 -7.57 -30.75 -25.25
CA LEU A 211 -7.15 -31.96 -24.55
C LEU A 211 -8.06 -33.16 -24.89
N LEU A 212 -9.36 -32.92 -25.09
CA LEU A 212 -10.31 -33.96 -25.49
C LEU A 212 -10.09 -34.42 -26.94
N LEU A 213 -9.74 -33.51 -27.85
CA LEU A 213 -9.39 -33.82 -29.25
C LEU A 213 -8.09 -34.62 -29.38
N ILE A 214 -7.08 -34.29 -28.55
CA ILE A 214 -5.83 -35.06 -28.49
C ILE A 214 -6.09 -36.44 -27.87
N LEU A 215 -6.91 -36.54 -26.82
CA LEU A 215 -7.25 -37.84 -26.23
C LEU A 215 -8.11 -38.72 -27.14
N THR A 216 -9.05 -38.17 -27.91
CA THR A 216 -9.85 -38.97 -28.85
C THR A 216 -9.03 -39.44 -30.05
N MET A 217 -8.06 -38.66 -30.52
CA MET A 217 -7.09 -39.09 -31.55
C MET A 217 -6.19 -40.23 -31.02
N LEU A 218 -5.63 -40.09 -29.81
CA LEU A 218 -4.80 -41.13 -29.17
C LEU A 218 -5.58 -42.40 -28.80
N PHE A 219 -6.87 -42.30 -28.50
CA PHE A 219 -7.72 -43.45 -28.19
C PHE A 219 -8.19 -44.19 -29.45
N MET A 220 -8.30 -43.50 -30.59
CA MET A 220 -8.62 -44.13 -31.87
C MET A 220 -7.42 -44.87 -32.47
N GLU A 221 -6.19 -44.38 -32.30
CA GLU A 221 -4.98 -45.11 -32.72
C GLU A 221 -4.67 -46.34 -31.85
N ASN A 222 -5.10 -46.39 -30.58
CA ASN A 222 -4.90 -47.57 -29.72
C ASN A 222 -6.02 -48.63 -29.77
N LYS A 223 -7.03 -48.45 -30.63
CA LYS A 223 -8.02 -49.51 -30.95
C LYS A 223 -7.95 -50.03 -32.38
N MET A 224 -6.97 -49.58 -33.17
CA MET A 224 -6.56 -50.25 -34.40
C MET A 224 -5.13 -50.76 -34.21
N VAL A 225 -5.05 -52.01 -33.76
CA VAL A 225 -4.14 -52.97 -34.42
C VAL A 225 -4.52 -53.03 -35.90
#